data_AF-A0A522MYU3-F1
#
_entry.id   AF-A0A522MYU3-F1
#
_cell.length_a   1.000
_cell.length_b   1.000
_cell.length_c   1.000
_cell.angle_alpha   90.00
_cell.angle_beta   90.00
_cell.angle_gamma   90.00
#
_symmetry.space_group_name_H-M   'P 1'
#
loop_
_entity.id
_entity.type
_entity.pdbx_description
1 polymer ?
#
loop_
_entity_poly.entity_id
_entity_poly.type
_entity_poly.pdbx_seq_one_letter_code
_entity_poly.pdbx_strand_id
1 'polypeptide(L)'
;QIAAVVVWRVVDTAEALFEVDDYEQFLRIQTEAAIRTLATAYGYDAHGDERSLRGDPHEVGEELKREVQSRLRQAGIEVVDTRLSDLAYAPEIAGAMLRRQQASAIIDARTRIVGGAVSMVQMALDQLSSQQIVELDEERKAAMVSNLLVVLCSERESQPVVNAGSLY
;
A
#
# COMPACT_ATOMS: atom_id res chain seq x y z
N GLN A 1 -11.17 -13.16 -5.31
CA GLN A 1 -12.39 -13.49 -4.56
C GLN A 1 -12.22 -12.99 -3.14
N ILE A 2 -13.33 -12.60 -2.49
CA ILE A 2 -13.35 -12.18 -1.09
C ILE A 2 -14.22 -13.19 -0.35
N ALA A 3 -13.67 -13.84 0.66
CA ALA A 3 -14.41 -14.71 1.56
C ALA A 3 -14.41 -14.10 2.97
N ALA A 4 -15.52 -14.27 3.68
CA ALA A 4 -15.64 -13.87 5.07
C ALA A 4 -16.24 -14.98 5.91
N VAL A 5 -15.85 -15.02 7.17
CA VAL A 5 -16.44 -15.86 8.21
C VAL A 5 -17.21 -14.96 9.15
N VAL A 6 -18.47 -15.32 9.39
CA VAL A 6 -19.38 -14.62 10.31
C VAL A 6 -19.80 -15.60 11.40
N VAL A 7 -19.51 -15.25 12.64
CA VAL A 7 -19.98 -15.97 13.83
C VAL A 7 -21.19 -15.23 14.37
N TRP A 8 -22.31 -15.93 14.53
CA TRP A 8 -23.58 -15.33 14.92
C TRP A 8 -24.36 -16.25 15.86
N ARG A 9 -25.36 -15.69 16.52
CA ARG A 9 -26.32 -16.42 17.36
C ARG A 9 -27.71 -15.79 17.27
N VAL A 10 -28.75 -16.61 17.43
CA VAL A 10 -30.12 -16.11 17.59
C VAL A 10 -30.28 -15.57 19.01
N VAL A 11 -30.77 -14.34 19.13
CA VAL A 11 -31.11 -13.68 20.41
C VAL A 11 -32.61 -13.51 20.61
N ASP A 12 -33.38 -13.41 19.52
CA ASP A 12 -34.84 -13.40 19.55
C ASP A 12 -35.38 -14.46 18.59
N THR A 13 -35.92 -15.54 19.15
CA THR A 13 -36.47 -16.66 18.38
C THR A 13 -37.81 -16.32 17.71
N ALA A 14 -38.56 -15.34 18.21
CA ALA A 14 -39.80 -14.91 17.59
C ALA A 14 -39.51 -14.09 16.33
N GLU A 15 -38.61 -13.10 16.43
CA GLU A 15 -38.16 -12.34 15.25
C GLU A 15 -37.52 -13.27 14.21
N ALA A 16 -36.62 -14.16 14.63
CA ALA A 16 -35.96 -15.10 13.72
C ALA A 16 -36.90 -16.09 13.01
N LEU A 17 -38.10 -16.33 13.55
CA LEU A 17 -39.08 -17.26 12.98
C LEU A 17 -40.19 -16.54 12.18
N PHE A 18 -40.54 -15.31 12.55
CA PHE A 18 -41.70 -14.60 11.98
C PHE A 18 -41.35 -13.42 11.09
N GLU A 19 -40.20 -12.76 11.29
CA GLU A 19 -39.79 -11.61 10.48
C GLU A 19 -39.05 -12.04 9.20
N VAL A 20 -38.50 -13.26 9.19
CA VAL A 20 -37.69 -13.80 8.08
C VAL A 20 -38.02 -15.27 7.85
N ASP A 21 -38.32 -15.65 6.60
CA ASP A 21 -38.65 -17.05 6.24
C ASP A 21 -37.46 -18.01 6.48
N ASP A 22 -36.29 -17.66 5.93
CA ASP A 22 -35.04 -18.42 6.08
C ASP A 22 -33.94 -17.47 6.57
N TYR A 23 -33.70 -17.48 7.88
CA TYR A 23 -32.72 -16.62 8.52
C TYR A 23 -31.28 -16.95 8.11
N GLU A 24 -30.97 -18.20 7.72
CA GLU A 24 -29.64 -18.59 7.24
C GLU A 24 -29.38 -18.01 5.84
N GLN A 25 -30.37 -18.13 4.95
CA GLN A 25 -30.33 -17.53 3.63
C GLN A 25 -30.26 -16.00 3.71
N PHE A 26 -31.06 -15.40 4.60
CA PHE A 26 -31.04 -13.96 4.84
C PHE A 26 -29.68 -13.50 5.35
N LEU A 27 -29.10 -14.20 6.34
CA LEU A 27 -27.77 -13.92 6.86
C LEU A 27 -26.71 -13.97 5.75
N ARG A 28 -26.76 -14.99 4.88
CA ARG A 28 -25.83 -15.12 3.75
C ARG A 28 -25.96 -13.94 2.78
N ILE A 29 -27.18 -13.59 2.37
CA ILE A 29 -27.42 -12.50 1.40
C ILE A 29 -26.97 -11.15 1.99
N GLN A 30 -27.33 -10.85 3.24
CA GLN A 30 -26.94 -9.59 3.89
C GLN A 30 -25.43 -9.49 4.08
N THR A 31 -24.78 -10.60 4.43
CA THR A 31 -23.32 -10.67 4.54
C THR A 31 -22.65 -10.40 3.19
N GLU A 32 -23.11 -11.03 2.11
CA GLU A 32 -22.56 -10.79 0.77
C GLU A 32 -22.73 -9.33 0.31
N ALA A 33 -23.89 -8.75 0.58
CA ALA A 33 -24.15 -7.35 0.28
C ALA A 33 -23.21 -6.42 1.07
N ALA A 34 -23.01 -6.67 2.36
CA ALA A 34 -22.09 -5.90 3.20
C ALA A 34 -20.62 -6.01 2.71
N ILE A 35 -20.17 -7.21 2.33
CA ILE A 35 -18.82 -7.41 1.75
C ILE A 35 -18.65 -6.58 0.48
N ARG A 36 -19.67 -6.53 -0.39
CA ARG A 36 -19.61 -5.76 -1.65
C ARG A 36 -19.48 -4.25 -1.39
N THR A 37 -20.19 -3.73 -0.40
CA THR A 37 -20.06 -2.34 0.04
C THR A 37 -18.64 -2.06 0.56
N LEU A 38 -18.11 -2.92 1.44
CA LEU A 38 -16.74 -2.81 1.95
C LEU A 38 -15.68 -2.88 0.86
N ALA A 39 -15.85 -3.77 -0.11
CA ALA A 39 -14.94 -3.90 -1.24
C ALA A 39 -14.94 -2.69 -2.19
N THR A 40 -15.96 -1.82 -2.09
CA THR A 40 -16.02 -0.55 -2.83
C THR A 40 -15.41 0.59 -2.01
N ALA A 41 -15.51 0.53 -0.67
CA ALA A 41 -14.97 1.54 0.23
C ALA A 41 -13.45 1.41 0.45
N TYR A 42 -12.93 0.18 0.45
CA TYR A 42 -11.52 -0.11 0.71
C TYR A 42 -10.83 -0.71 -0.51
N GLY A 43 -9.62 -0.22 -0.81
CA GLY A 43 -8.73 -0.83 -1.79
C GLY A 43 -8.27 -2.22 -1.34
N TYR A 44 -7.92 -3.09 -2.30
CA TYR A 44 -7.40 -4.43 -2.00
C TYR A 44 -6.07 -4.36 -1.23
N ASP A 45 -5.15 -3.50 -1.69
CA ASP A 45 -3.84 -3.27 -1.07
C ASP A 45 -3.71 -1.79 -0.75
N ALA A 46 -2.89 -1.46 0.25
CA ALA A 46 -2.64 -0.07 0.61
C ALA A 46 -1.83 0.62 -0.48
N HIS A 47 -2.16 1.87 -0.78
CA HIS A 47 -1.33 2.74 -1.61
C HIS A 47 -0.92 3.93 -0.73
N GLY A 48 0.31 3.88 -0.20
CA GLY A 48 0.78 4.84 0.81
C GLY A 48 0.21 4.54 2.20
N ASP A 49 -0.33 5.56 2.87
CA ASP A 49 -0.90 5.49 4.22
C ASP A 49 -2.44 5.22 4.23
N GLU A 50 -3.02 4.86 3.09
CA GLU A 50 -4.45 4.54 2.99
C GLU A 50 -4.76 3.14 3.54
N ARG A 51 -5.91 3.02 4.21
CA ARG A 51 -6.41 1.75 4.72
C ARG A 51 -6.80 0.82 3.59
N SER A 52 -6.57 -0.47 3.79
CA SER A 52 -6.90 -1.48 2.78
C SER A 52 -7.45 -2.76 3.38
N LEU A 53 -8.18 -3.51 2.55
CA LEU A 53 -8.71 -4.83 2.91
C LEU A 53 -7.61 -5.78 3.40
N ARG A 54 -6.41 -5.69 2.81
CA ARG A 54 -5.27 -6.53 3.17
C ARG A 54 -4.43 -5.96 4.31
N GLY A 55 -4.26 -4.64 4.37
CA GLY A 55 -3.42 -3.96 5.36
C GLY A 55 -4.05 -3.92 6.75
N ASP A 56 -5.37 -3.78 6.82
CA ASP A 56 -6.10 -3.47 8.06
C ASP A 56 -7.22 -4.47 8.36
N PRO A 57 -6.95 -5.79 8.40
CA PRO A 57 -7.99 -6.82 8.44
C PRO A 57 -8.85 -6.77 9.71
N HIS A 58 -8.29 -6.29 10.83
CA HIS A 58 -9.04 -6.15 12.08
C HIS A 58 -10.04 -5.00 12.03
N GLU A 59 -9.62 -3.83 11.52
CA GLU A 59 -10.51 -2.67 11.42
C GLU A 59 -11.63 -2.91 10.40
N VAL A 60 -11.27 -3.49 9.24
CA VAL A 60 -12.23 -3.91 8.23
C VAL A 60 -13.19 -4.97 8.78
N GLY A 61 -12.69 -5.90 9.60
CA GLY A 61 -13.51 -6.89 10.30
C GLY A 61 -14.53 -6.25 11.25
N GLU A 62 -14.12 -5.28 12.06
CA GLU A 62 -15.03 -4.55 12.95
C GLU A 62 -16.08 -3.74 12.19
N GLU A 63 -15.72 -3.15 11.06
CA GLU A 63 -16.67 -2.43 10.21
C GLU A 63 -17.65 -3.38 9.53
N LEU A 64 -17.18 -4.54 9.03
CA LEU A 64 -18.04 -5.60 8.51
C LEU A 64 -19.03 -6.08 9.56
N LYS A 65 -18.57 -6.28 10.81
CA LYS A 65 -19.43 -6.69 11.92
C LYS A 65 -20.56 -5.69 12.14
N ARG A 66 -20.24 -4.38 12.18
CA ARG A 66 -21.23 -3.32 12.37
C ARG A 66 -22.22 -3.27 11.21
N GLU A 67 -21.73 -3.34 9.98
CA GLU A 67 -22.54 -3.29 8.77
C GLU A 67 -23.51 -4.48 8.70
N VAL A 68 -23.01 -5.70 8.91
CA VAL A 68 -23.83 -6.92 8.92
C VAL A 68 -24.81 -6.91 10.09
N GLN A 69 -24.36 -6.58 11.30
CA GLN A 69 -25.24 -6.48 12.48
C GLN A 69 -26.39 -5.49 12.22
N SER A 70 -26.11 -4.36 11.58
CA SER A 70 -27.12 -3.33 11.32
C SER A 70 -28.29 -3.84 10.48
N ARG A 71 -28.00 -4.76 9.54
CA ARG A 71 -28.94 -5.38 8.60
C ARG A 71 -29.68 -6.57 9.21
N LEU A 72 -29.04 -7.28 10.14
CA LEU A 72 -29.60 -8.47 10.79
C LEU A 72 -30.42 -8.19 12.05
N ARG A 73 -30.47 -6.94 12.52
CA ARG A 73 -31.25 -6.56 13.72
C ARG A 73 -32.72 -6.96 13.64
N GLN A 74 -33.33 -6.90 12.46
CA GLN A 74 -34.75 -7.24 12.27
C GLN A 74 -35.01 -8.75 12.27
N ALA A 75 -33.97 -9.57 12.22
CA ALA A 75 -34.07 -11.03 12.18
C ALA A 75 -33.84 -11.68 13.56
N GLY A 76 -33.74 -10.91 14.64
CA GLY A 76 -33.40 -11.47 15.96
C GLY A 76 -32.00 -12.10 16.03
N ILE A 77 -31.07 -11.71 15.14
CA ILE A 77 -29.71 -12.27 15.07
C ILE A 77 -28.67 -11.27 15.59
N GLU A 78 -27.78 -11.77 16.45
CA GLU A 78 -26.60 -11.07 16.91
C GLU A 78 -25.34 -11.63 16.23
N VAL A 79 -24.53 -10.73 15.68
CA VAL A 79 -23.23 -11.01 15.08
C VAL A 79 -22.15 -10.88 16.16
N VAL A 80 -21.52 -12.00 16.47
CA VAL A 80 -20.50 -12.10 17.52
C VAL A 80 -19.13 -11.67 16.99
N ASP A 81 -18.75 -12.13 15.81
CA ASP A 81 -17.45 -11.85 15.19
C ASP A 81 -17.57 -11.91 13.66
N THR A 82 -16.77 -11.11 12.95
CA THR A 82 -16.64 -11.19 11.50
C THR A 82 -15.20 -11.00 11.07
N ARG A 83 -14.72 -11.84 10.16
CA ARG A 83 -13.35 -11.76 9.62
C ARG A 83 -13.34 -12.05 8.14
N LEU A 84 -12.52 -11.31 7.41
CA LEU A 84 -12.15 -11.70 6.05
C LEU A 84 -11.21 -12.91 6.14
N SER A 85 -11.58 -14.03 5.50
CA SER A 85 -10.85 -15.29 5.57
C SER A 85 -9.99 -15.56 4.34
N ASP A 86 -10.42 -15.10 3.17
CA ASP A 86 -9.65 -15.17 1.94
C ASP A 86 -9.78 -13.86 1.17
N LEU A 87 -8.63 -13.29 0.83
CA LEU A 87 -8.52 -12.12 -0.01
C LEU A 87 -7.47 -12.44 -1.08
N ALA A 88 -7.95 -12.87 -2.24
CA ALA A 88 -7.09 -13.27 -3.36
C ALA A 88 -7.48 -12.51 -4.62
N TYR A 89 -6.48 -12.11 -5.41
CA TYR A 89 -6.72 -11.69 -6.79
C TYR A 89 -7.33 -12.82 -7.60
N ALA A 90 -8.18 -12.47 -8.56
CA ALA A 90 -8.65 -13.45 -9.53
C ALA A 90 -7.46 -14.00 -10.34
N PRO A 91 -7.42 -15.31 -10.67
CA PRO A 91 -6.30 -15.92 -11.39
C PRO A 91 -5.90 -15.17 -12.67
N GLU A 92 -6.87 -14.59 -13.36
CA GLU A 92 -6.73 -13.87 -14.62
C GLU A 92 -5.90 -12.58 -14.46
N ILE A 93 -5.91 -11.97 -13.28
CA ILE A 93 -5.26 -10.67 -13.02
C ILE A 93 -4.07 -10.81 -12.06
N ALA A 94 -3.91 -11.96 -11.39
CA ALA A 94 -2.82 -12.21 -10.45
C ALA A 94 -1.43 -11.90 -11.04
N GLY A 95 -1.15 -12.34 -12.28
CA GLY A 95 0.13 -12.09 -12.95
C GLY A 95 0.33 -10.62 -13.36
N ALA A 96 -0.74 -9.88 -13.63
CA ALA A 96 -0.65 -8.44 -13.91
C ALA A 96 -0.41 -7.64 -12.62
N MET A 97 -1.08 -8.03 -11.53
CA MET A 97 -0.91 -7.39 -10.22
C MET A 97 0.48 -7.60 -9.65
N LEU A 98 1.03 -8.83 -9.75
CA LEU A 98 2.39 -9.10 -9.33
C LEU A 98 3.40 -8.21 -10.08
N ARG A 99 3.25 -8.08 -11.40
CA ARG A 99 4.10 -7.19 -12.20
C ARG A 99 3.96 -5.73 -11.79
N ARG A 100 2.74 -5.26 -11.48
CA ARG A 100 2.50 -3.90 -10.96
C ARG A 100 3.18 -3.69 -9.61
N GLN A 101 3.08 -4.65 -8.68
CA GLN A 101 3.74 -4.57 -7.37
C GLN A 101 5.27 -4.55 -7.51
N GLN A 102 5.84 -5.39 -8.37
CA GLN A 102 7.27 -5.37 -8.66
C GLN A 102 7.72 -4.04 -9.27
N ALA A 103 6.97 -3.51 -10.24
CA ALA A 103 7.27 -2.21 -10.83
C ALA A 103 7.21 -1.08 -9.79
N SER A 104 6.20 -1.07 -8.92
CA SER A 104 6.09 -0.11 -7.81
C SER A 104 7.27 -0.21 -6.86
N ALA A 105 7.63 -1.43 -6.44
CA ALA A 105 8.76 -1.64 -5.54
C ALA A 105 10.10 -1.18 -6.14
N ILE A 106 10.29 -1.38 -7.45
CA ILE A 106 11.48 -0.88 -8.17
C ILE A 106 11.50 0.66 -8.18
N ILE A 107 10.36 1.30 -8.45
CA ILE A 107 10.24 2.76 -8.43
C ILE A 107 10.51 3.30 -7.02
N ASP A 108 9.93 2.71 -5.98
CA ASP A 108 10.12 3.13 -4.59
C ASP A 108 11.59 3.01 -4.18
N ALA A 109 12.24 1.90 -4.55
CA ALA A 109 13.67 1.71 -4.32
C ALA A 109 14.50 2.80 -5.04
N ARG A 110 14.19 3.08 -6.32
CA ARG A 110 14.89 4.11 -7.11
C ARG A 110 14.69 5.50 -6.53
N THR A 111 13.50 5.85 -6.08
CA THR A 111 13.22 7.14 -5.43
C THR A 111 14.06 7.30 -4.17
N ARG A 112 14.20 6.25 -3.35
CA ARG A 112 15.04 6.28 -2.14
C ARG A 112 16.53 6.45 -2.48
N ILE A 113 17.03 5.75 -3.51
CA ILE A 113 18.42 5.89 -3.97
C ILE A 113 18.68 7.34 -4.41
N VAL A 114 17.82 7.89 -5.26
CA VAL A 114 17.96 9.28 -5.75
C VAL A 114 17.90 10.28 -4.61
N GLY A 115 16.96 10.14 -3.66
CA GLY A 115 16.87 11.01 -2.49
C GLY A 115 18.13 10.98 -1.61
N GLY A 116 18.70 9.78 -1.40
CA GLY A 116 19.98 9.62 -0.71
C GLY A 116 21.14 10.25 -1.47
N ALA A 117 21.20 10.06 -2.80
CA ALA A 117 22.24 10.64 -3.64
C ALA A 117 22.21 12.17 -3.65
N VAL A 118 21.02 12.79 -3.80
CA VAL A 118 20.86 14.25 -3.72
C VAL A 118 21.34 14.77 -2.35
N SER A 119 21.00 14.08 -1.26
CA SER A 119 21.45 14.45 0.08
C SER A 119 22.98 14.37 0.22
N MET A 120 23.60 13.29 -0.29
CA MET A 120 25.05 13.13 -0.26
C MET A 120 25.79 14.20 -1.06
N VAL A 121 25.29 14.55 -2.25
CA VAL A 121 25.85 15.60 -3.09
C VAL A 121 25.75 16.97 -2.42
N GLN A 122 24.60 17.27 -1.83
CA GLN A 122 24.39 18.52 -1.10
C GLN A 122 25.40 18.67 0.05
N MET A 123 25.53 17.63 0.89
CA MET A 123 26.50 17.63 2.01
C MET A 123 27.94 17.83 1.53
N ALA A 124 28.33 17.17 0.43
CA ALA A 124 29.69 17.30 -0.12
C ALA A 124 29.99 18.72 -0.63
N LEU A 125 29.03 19.35 -1.33
CA LEU A 125 29.18 20.72 -1.83
C LEU A 125 29.28 21.73 -0.68
N ASP A 126 28.42 21.60 0.33
CA ASP A 126 28.41 22.47 1.50
C ASP A 126 29.74 22.36 2.27
N GLN A 127 30.27 21.14 2.41
CA GLN A 127 31.55 20.92 3.06
C GLN A 127 32.71 21.55 2.28
N LEU A 128 32.79 21.36 0.96
CA LEU A 128 33.83 21.96 0.10
C LEU A 128 33.80 23.48 0.14
N SER A 129 32.60 24.07 0.12
CA SER A 129 32.40 25.52 0.20
C SER A 129 32.80 26.06 1.57
N SER A 130 32.40 25.40 2.65
CA SER A 130 32.75 25.83 4.03
C SER A 130 34.27 25.80 4.31
N GLN A 131 34.98 24.87 3.68
CA GLN A 131 36.44 24.73 3.80
C GLN A 131 37.20 25.60 2.81
N GLN A 132 36.51 26.37 1.96
CA GLN A 132 37.09 27.20 0.90
C GLN A 132 38.08 26.43 0.00
N ILE A 133 37.84 25.12 -0.18
CA ILE A 133 38.72 24.26 -1.00
C ILE A 133 38.60 24.62 -2.48
N VAL A 134 37.40 25.02 -2.92
CA VAL A 134 37.13 25.37 -4.32
C VAL A 134 36.02 26.41 -4.41
N GLU A 135 36.18 27.38 -5.31
CA GLU A 135 35.09 28.28 -5.69
C GLU A 135 34.43 27.77 -6.98
N LEU A 136 33.13 27.48 -6.89
CA LEU A 136 32.31 27.03 -8.02
C LEU A 136 31.34 28.14 -8.40
N ASP A 137 31.36 28.53 -9.66
CA ASP A 137 30.23 29.22 -10.26
C ASP A 137 29.02 28.26 -10.37
N GLU A 138 27.84 28.81 -10.64
CA GLU A 138 26.59 28.03 -10.73
C GLU A 138 26.63 26.99 -11.85
N GLU A 139 27.36 27.25 -12.94
CA GLU A 139 27.49 26.33 -14.07
C GLU A 139 28.34 25.09 -13.70
N ARG A 140 29.48 25.29 -13.03
CA ARG A 140 30.34 24.22 -12.50
C ARG A 140 29.65 23.44 -11.40
N LYS A 141 28.88 24.11 -10.53
CA LYS A 141 28.08 23.43 -9.50
C LYS A 141 27.05 22.50 -10.15
N ALA A 142 26.30 22.97 -11.15
CA ALA A 142 25.34 22.15 -11.88
C ALA A 142 26.01 20.94 -12.58
N ALA A 143 27.16 21.16 -13.22
CA ALA A 143 27.94 20.09 -13.85
C ALA A 143 28.41 19.04 -12.82
N MET A 144 28.89 19.48 -11.65
CA MET A 144 29.36 18.58 -10.60
C MET A 144 28.21 17.79 -9.96
N VAL A 145 27.07 18.43 -9.70
CA VAL A 145 25.85 17.75 -9.23
C VAL A 145 25.42 16.67 -10.22
N SER A 146 25.36 16.99 -11.51
CA SER A 146 25.00 16.03 -12.56
C SER A 146 25.94 14.82 -12.57
N ASN A 147 27.25 15.06 -12.59
CA ASN A 147 28.25 13.99 -12.62
C ASN A 147 28.18 13.10 -11.36
N LEU A 148 28.04 13.71 -10.18
CA LEU A 148 27.94 12.95 -8.94
C LEU A 148 26.63 12.16 -8.86
N LEU A 149 25.50 12.72 -9.30
CA LEU A 149 24.23 11.98 -9.34
C LEU A 149 24.30 10.80 -10.31
N VAL A 150 24.94 10.97 -11.48
CA VAL A 150 25.15 9.86 -12.42
C VAL A 150 25.99 8.76 -11.78
N VAL A 151 27.08 9.11 -11.07
CA VAL A 151 27.94 8.13 -10.40
C VAL A 151 27.22 7.43 -9.25
N LEU A 152 26.49 8.17 -8.41
CA LEU A 152 25.82 7.64 -7.22
C LEU A 152 24.55 6.83 -7.55
N CYS A 153 23.84 7.18 -8.62
CA CYS A 153 22.61 6.52 -9.03
C CYS A 153 22.81 5.46 -10.14
N SER A 154 24.02 5.32 -10.68
CA SER A 154 24.32 4.31 -11.71
C SER A 154 24.32 2.90 -11.10
N GLU A 155 23.58 1.99 -11.72
CA GLU A 155 23.56 0.56 -11.36
C GLU A 155 24.86 -0.18 -11.78
N ARG A 156 25.69 0.43 -12.64
CA ARG A 156 27.01 -0.10 -13.03
C ARG A 156 28.11 0.71 -12.36
N GLU A 157 29.17 0.04 -11.92
CA GLU A 157 30.40 0.69 -11.47
C GLU A 157 30.88 1.69 -12.54
N SER A 158 30.91 2.97 -12.17
CA SER A 158 31.45 4.01 -13.03
C SER A 158 32.95 3.79 -13.17
N GLN A 159 33.45 3.65 -14.40
CA GLN A 159 34.89 3.61 -14.63
C GLN A 159 35.43 5.04 -14.55
N PRO A 160 36.30 5.37 -13.58
CA PRO A 160 36.86 6.71 -13.51
C PRO A 160 37.80 6.94 -14.69
N VAL A 161 37.49 7.92 -15.53
CA VAL A 161 38.46 8.43 -16.51
C VAL A 161 39.35 9.42 -15.78
N VAL A 162 40.51 8.96 -15.32
CA VAL A 162 41.51 9.83 -14.67
C VAL A 162 42.14 10.70 -15.75
N ASN A 163 41.75 11.97 -15.81
CA ASN A 163 42.38 12.94 -16.70
C ASN A 163 43.67 13.45 -16.05
N ALA A 164 44.80 12.82 -16.39
CA ALA A 164 46.14 13.25 -16.00
C ALA A 164 46.71 14.34 -16.93
N GLY A 165 45.87 15.00 -17.72
CA GLY A 165 46.30 16.13 -18.54
C GLY A 165 46.72 17.30 -17.65
N SER A 166 47.96 17.76 -17.84
CA SER A 166 48.47 18.96 -17.18
C SER A 166 47.53 20.14 -17.49
N LEU A 167 46.81 20.61 -16.47
CA LEU A 167 46.28 21.96 -16.45
C LEU A 167 47.51 22.88 -16.48
N TYR A 168 47.77 23.46 -17.65
CA TYR A 168 48.71 24.58 -17.78
C TYR A 168 48.26 25.75 -16.91
#